data_AF-A0A427A6L5-F1
#
_entry.id   AF-A0A427A6L5-F1
#
_cell.length_a   1.000
_cell.length_b   1.000
_cell.length_c   1.000
_cell.angle_alpha   90.00
_cell.angle_beta   90.00
_cell.angle_gamma   90.00
#
_symmetry.space_group_name_H-M   'P 1'
#
loop_
_entity.id
_entity.type
_entity.pdbx_description
1 polymer ?
#
loop_
_entity_poly.entity_id
_entity_poly.type
_entity_poly.pdbx_seq_one_letter_code
_entity_poly.pdbx_strand_id
1 'polypeptide(L)'
;MTDLVTPRSPATDLFGDPIDAKPPWFKSSSFLRPDFVPESYVADLRSFVPLESLAAELRSHLADLKAELVDLINRDYADFVGLSTRLVDVDAAAGRMRAPLVEFRDKVAAFRAIVDAALVAIRSGLRQRAEASAAREILQLLLDTFHVVSKVTLNSSLSTLFLLL
;
A
#
# COMPACT_ATOMS: atom_id res chain seq x y z
N MET A 1 -5.77 -10.48 -12.25
CA MET A 1 -6.83 -11.17 -13.00
C MET A 1 -6.36 -11.23 -14.44
N THR A 2 -5.81 -12.37 -14.82
CA THR A 2 -5.41 -12.70 -16.18
C THR A 2 -6.69 -13.00 -16.98
N ASP A 3 -7.09 -12.09 -17.85
CA ASP A 3 -8.14 -12.38 -18.83
C ASP A 3 -7.62 -13.49 -19.75
N LEU A 4 -8.24 -14.66 -19.59
CA LEU A 4 -8.11 -15.76 -20.50
C LEU A 4 -8.59 -15.26 -21.86
N VAL A 5 -7.68 -15.20 -22.83
CA VAL A 5 -8.01 -15.05 -24.25
C VAL A 5 -8.98 -16.17 -24.58
N THR A 6 -10.29 -15.88 -24.62
CA THR A 6 -11.27 -16.78 -25.20
C THR A 6 -10.97 -16.81 -26.69
N PRO A 7 -10.59 -17.94 -27.29
CA PRO A 7 -10.54 -18.02 -28.74
C PRO A 7 -11.95 -17.72 -29.23
N ARG A 8 -12.06 -16.78 -30.19
CA ARG A 8 -13.30 -16.51 -30.91
C ARG A 8 -13.74 -17.86 -31.50
N SER A 9 -14.79 -18.47 -30.94
CA SER A 9 -15.32 -19.71 -31.50
C SER A 9 -15.65 -19.45 -32.97
N PRO A 10 -15.10 -20.22 -33.92
CA PRO A 10 -15.46 -20.04 -35.31
C PRO A 10 -16.96 -20.32 -35.41
N ALA A 11 -17.68 -19.44 -36.10
CA ALA A 11 -19.09 -19.69 -36.40
C ALA A 11 -19.17 -21.05 -37.11
N THR A 12 -20.10 -21.91 -36.74
CA THR A 12 -20.29 -23.25 -37.34
C THR A 12 -21.51 -23.22 -38.25
N ASP A 13 -21.41 -23.79 -39.45
CA ASP A 13 -22.54 -23.92 -40.38
C ASP A 13 -23.55 -24.95 -39.81
N LEU A 14 -24.73 -25.03 -40.43
CA LEU A 14 -25.82 -25.96 -40.09
C LEU A 14 -25.39 -27.43 -39.97
N PHE A 15 -24.23 -27.80 -40.52
CA PHE A 15 -23.64 -29.14 -40.47
C PHE A 15 -22.57 -29.33 -39.38
N GLY A 16 -22.30 -28.31 -38.56
CA GLY A 16 -21.32 -28.37 -37.47
C GLY A 16 -19.87 -28.17 -37.92
N ASP A 17 -19.65 -27.83 -39.19
CA ASP A 17 -18.33 -27.46 -39.72
C ASP A 17 -18.04 -25.97 -39.48
N PRO A 18 -16.82 -25.59 -39.07
CA PRO A 18 -16.46 -24.19 -38.90
C PRO A 18 -16.61 -23.44 -40.24
N ILE A 19 -17.37 -22.35 -40.26
CA ILE A 19 -17.58 -21.45 -41.42
C ILE A 19 -16.25 -20.84 -41.89
N ASP A 20 -15.27 -20.72 -40.97
CA ASP A 20 -13.90 -20.27 -41.24
C ASP A 20 -12.89 -21.44 -41.34
N ALA A 21 -13.37 -22.67 -41.59
CA ALA A 21 -12.48 -23.81 -41.75
C ALA A 21 -11.65 -23.66 -43.03
N LYS A 22 -10.39 -23.25 -42.85
CA LYS A 22 -9.41 -23.29 -43.94
C LYS A 22 -9.37 -24.70 -44.52
N PRO A 23 -9.13 -24.84 -45.83
CA PRO A 23 -9.07 -26.15 -46.46
C PRO A 23 -8.06 -27.05 -45.71
N PRO A 24 -8.35 -28.36 -45.57
CA PRO A 24 -7.51 -29.27 -44.77
C PRO A 24 -6.08 -29.42 -45.31
N TRP A 25 -5.86 -29.05 -46.58
CA TRP A 25 -4.54 -29.00 -47.21
C TRP A 25 -3.75 -27.72 -46.85
N PHE A 26 -4.40 -26.68 -46.35
CA PHE A 26 -3.77 -25.41 -46.01
C PHE A 26 -3.29 -25.40 -44.56
N LYS A 27 -2.01 -25.70 -44.37
CA LYS A 27 -1.39 -25.80 -43.04
C LYS A 27 -0.60 -24.54 -42.70
N SER A 28 -1.29 -23.49 -42.22
CA SER A 28 -0.68 -22.20 -41.86
C SER A 28 0.41 -22.30 -40.79
N SER A 29 0.36 -23.31 -39.93
CA SER A 29 1.39 -23.58 -38.91
C SER A 29 2.77 -23.87 -39.51
N SER A 30 2.84 -24.31 -40.77
CA SER A 30 4.10 -24.55 -41.49
C SER A 30 4.90 -23.26 -41.68
N PHE A 31 4.22 -22.11 -41.77
CA PHE A 31 4.85 -20.78 -41.94
C PHE A 31 5.62 -20.31 -40.70
N LEU A 32 5.34 -20.89 -39.53
CA LEU A 32 5.99 -20.53 -38.27
C LEU A 32 7.30 -21.29 -38.05
N ARG A 33 7.62 -22.25 -38.91
CA ARG A 33 8.82 -23.06 -38.77
C ARG A 33 10.06 -22.27 -39.20
N PRO A 34 11.19 -22.40 -38.47
CA PRO A 34 12.42 -21.68 -38.80
C PRO A 34 13.09 -22.18 -40.10
N ASP A 35 12.76 -23.39 -40.54
CA ASP A 35 13.25 -24.04 -41.77
C ASP A 35 12.27 -23.94 -42.95
N PHE A 36 11.29 -23.03 -42.87
CA PHE A 36 10.28 -22.88 -43.90
C PHE A 36 10.86 -22.38 -45.23
N VAL A 37 10.71 -23.18 -46.29
CA VAL A 37 11.07 -22.83 -47.66
C VAL A 37 9.77 -22.68 -48.49
N PRO A 38 9.43 -21.46 -48.96
CA PRO A 38 8.20 -21.22 -49.71
C PRO A 38 8.09 -22.06 -50.99
N GLU A 39 9.20 -22.23 -51.70
CA GLU A 39 9.25 -22.90 -53.00
C GLU A 39 8.91 -24.39 -52.87
N SER A 40 9.41 -25.07 -51.83
CA SER A 40 9.09 -26.49 -51.59
C SER A 40 7.63 -26.65 -51.16
N TYR A 41 7.12 -25.74 -50.33
CA TYR A 41 5.72 -25.75 -49.89
C TYR A 41 4.73 -25.63 -51.06
N VAL A 42 5.02 -24.73 -52.02
CA VAL A 42 4.18 -24.58 -53.23
C VAL A 42 4.34 -25.77 -54.16
N ALA A 43 5.56 -26.30 -54.33
CA ALA A 43 5.82 -27.46 -55.18
C ALA A 43 5.06 -28.72 -54.71
N ASP A 44 5.07 -28.97 -53.39
CA ASP A 44 4.37 -30.11 -52.79
C ASP A 44 2.85 -30.01 -53.00
N LEU A 45 2.27 -28.82 -52.80
CA LEU A 45 0.82 -28.61 -52.90
C LEU A 45 0.29 -28.52 -54.33
N ARG A 46 1.10 -28.07 -55.29
CA ARG A 46 0.73 -27.98 -56.71
C ARG A 46 0.36 -29.34 -57.32
N SER A 47 0.88 -30.44 -56.74
CA SER A 47 0.55 -31.79 -57.19
C SER A 47 -0.88 -32.23 -56.83
N PHE A 48 -1.52 -31.56 -55.87
CA PHE A 48 -2.85 -31.92 -55.35
C PHE A 48 -3.89 -30.78 -55.46
N VAL A 49 -3.48 -29.53 -55.67
CA VAL A 49 -4.37 -28.35 -55.62
C VAL A 49 -4.06 -27.37 -56.77
N PRO A 50 -5.08 -26.78 -57.44
CA PRO A 50 -4.90 -25.71 -58.42
C PRO A 50 -4.17 -24.50 -57.82
N LEU A 51 -3.26 -23.91 -58.59
CA LEU A 51 -2.42 -22.80 -58.12
C LEU A 51 -3.25 -21.57 -57.76
N GLU A 52 -4.36 -21.35 -58.46
CA GLU A 52 -5.31 -20.27 -58.25
C GLU A 52 -5.98 -20.38 -56.89
N SER A 53 -6.39 -21.59 -56.49
CA SER A 53 -6.98 -21.87 -55.18
C SER A 53 -5.97 -21.66 -54.05
N LEU A 54 -4.73 -22.13 -54.23
CA LEU A 54 -3.65 -21.87 -53.27
C LEU A 54 -3.37 -20.37 -53.12
N ALA A 55 -3.32 -19.64 -54.24
CA ALA A 55 -3.04 -18.21 -54.24
C ALA A 55 -4.20 -17.39 -53.66
N ALA A 56 -5.46 -17.83 -53.83
CA ALA A 56 -6.61 -17.21 -53.19
C ALA A 56 -6.56 -17.40 -51.66
N GLU A 57 -6.28 -18.62 -51.20
CA GLU A 57 -6.20 -18.95 -49.78
C GLU A 57 -5.05 -18.21 -49.08
N LEU A 58 -3.87 -18.12 -49.70
CA LEU A 58 -2.74 -17.35 -49.18
C LEU A 58 -3.07 -15.86 -49.05
N ARG A 59 -3.80 -15.28 -50.02
CA ARG A 59 -4.23 -13.89 -49.96
C ARG A 59 -5.26 -13.66 -48.86
N SER A 60 -6.21 -14.59 -48.69
CA SER A 60 -7.18 -14.55 -47.60
C SER A 60 -6.47 -14.58 -46.26
N HIS A 61 -5.58 -15.55 -46.06
CA HIS A 61 -4.83 -15.68 -44.83
C HIS A 61 -3.97 -14.45 -44.50
N LEU A 62 -3.34 -13.83 -45.51
CA LEU A 62 -2.59 -12.59 -45.33
C LEU A 62 -3.50 -11.43 -44.91
N ALA A 63 -4.71 -11.34 -45.47
CA ALA A 63 -5.68 -10.32 -45.10
C ALA A 63 -6.14 -10.50 -43.64
N ASP A 64 -6.45 -11.74 -43.24
CA ASP A 64 -6.82 -12.08 -41.87
C ASP A 64 -5.71 -11.70 -40.89
N LEU A 65 -4.46 -12.06 -41.20
CA LEU A 65 -3.31 -11.75 -40.34
C LEU A 65 -3.07 -10.24 -40.22
N LYS A 66 -3.30 -9.48 -41.29
CA LYS A 66 -3.21 -8.01 -41.26
C LYS A 66 -4.31 -7.41 -40.38
N ALA A 67 -5.53 -7.92 -40.47
CA ALA A 67 -6.64 -7.48 -39.62
C ALA A 67 -6.35 -7.80 -38.15
N GLU A 68 -5.93 -9.03 -37.85
CA GLU A 68 -5.55 -9.45 -36.50
C GLU A 68 -4.40 -8.61 -35.92
N LEU A 69 -3.40 -8.26 -36.73
CA LEU A 69 -2.31 -7.37 -36.30
C LEU A 69 -2.83 -5.98 -35.94
N VAL A 70 -3.73 -5.41 -36.74
CA VAL A 70 -4.34 -4.10 -36.45
C VAL A 70 -5.18 -4.18 -35.18
N ASP A 71 -5.96 -5.22 -34.99
CA ASP A 71 -6.76 -5.44 -33.78
C ASP A 71 -5.88 -5.59 -32.54
N LEU A 72 -4.77 -6.34 -32.65
CA LEU A 72 -3.78 -6.51 -31.58
C LEU A 72 -3.16 -5.17 -31.19
N ILE A 73 -2.71 -4.38 -32.17
CA ILE A 73 -2.13 -3.05 -31.93
C ILE A 73 -3.16 -2.12 -31.28
N ASN A 74 -4.39 -2.12 -31.78
CA ASN A 74 -5.46 -1.27 -31.24
C ASN A 74 -5.81 -1.64 -29.79
N ARG A 75 -5.87 -2.94 -29.48
CA ARG A 75 -6.11 -3.44 -28.12
C ARG A 75 -4.98 -3.02 -27.19
N ASP A 76 -3.74 -3.30 -27.57
CA ASP A 76 -2.58 -2.98 -26.75
C ASP A 76 -2.40 -1.46 -26.57
N TYR A 77 -2.78 -0.66 -27.59
CA TYR A 77 -2.83 0.79 -27.48
C TYR A 77 -3.91 1.27 -26.49
N ALA A 78 -5.12 0.68 -26.53
CA ALA A 78 -6.18 1.01 -25.59
C ALA A 78 -5.77 0.67 -24.14
N ASP A 79 -5.11 -0.47 -23.93
CA ASP A 79 -4.58 -0.87 -22.64
C ASP A 79 -3.50 0.09 -22.14
N PHE A 80 -2.58 0.51 -23.02
CA PHE A 80 -1.53 1.47 -22.71
C PHE A 80 -2.10 2.82 -22.30
N VAL A 81 -3.06 3.37 -23.06
CA VAL A 81 -3.73 4.65 -22.74
C VAL A 81 -4.53 4.55 -21.44
N GLY A 82 -5.21 3.42 -21.22
CA GLY A 82 -5.93 3.16 -19.98
C GLY A 82 -4.99 3.06 -18.77
N LEU A 83 -3.80 2.47 -18.94
CA LEU A 83 -2.77 2.42 -17.89
C LEU A 83 -2.17 3.79 -17.61
N SER A 84 -1.84 4.58 -18.64
CA SER A 84 -1.26 5.92 -18.46
C SER A 84 -2.22 6.86 -17.73
N THR A 85 -3.51 6.79 -18.05
CA THR A 85 -4.56 7.58 -17.37
C THR A 85 -4.64 7.20 -15.88
N ARG A 86 -4.72 5.89 -15.59
CA ARG A 86 -4.74 5.40 -14.20
C ARG A 86 -3.49 5.82 -13.42
N LEU A 87 -2.32 5.83 -14.05
CA LEU A 87 -1.07 6.22 -13.40
C LEU A 87 -1.07 7.71 -13.01
N VAL A 88 -1.57 8.58 -13.89
CA VAL A 88 -1.75 10.01 -13.61
C VAL A 88 -2.72 10.21 -12.44
N ASP A 89 -3.82 9.45 -12.41
CA ASP A 89 -4.79 9.53 -11.31
C ASP A 89 -4.18 9.11 -9.96
N VAL A 90 -3.33 8.07 -9.97
CA VAL A 90 -2.60 7.62 -8.77
C VAL A 90 -1.59 8.68 -8.31
N ASP A 91 -0.83 9.30 -9.21
CA ASP A 91 0.10 10.37 -8.86
C ASP A 91 -0.64 11.58 -8.27
N ALA A 92 -1.78 11.96 -8.86
CA ALA A 92 -2.63 13.02 -8.32
C ALA A 92 -3.19 12.67 -6.93
N ALA A 93 -3.63 11.42 -6.72
CA ALA A 93 -4.11 10.96 -5.42
C ALA A 93 -2.98 10.95 -4.37
N ALA A 94 -1.79 10.49 -4.73
CA ALA A 94 -0.61 10.53 -3.87
C ALA A 94 -0.23 11.98 -3.53
N GLY A 95 -0.26 12.88 -4.51
CA GLY A 95 -0.05 14.31 -4.33
C GLY A 95 -1.02 14.92 -3.31
N ARG A 96 -2.32 14.61 -3.42
CA ARG A 96 -3.35 15.06 -2.47
C ARG A 96 -3.14 14.52 -1.05
N MET A 97 -2.60 13.31 -0.90
CA MET A 97 -2.39 12.69 0.42
C MET A 97 -1.11 13.17 1.13
N ARG A 98 -0.12 13.71 0.41
CA ARG A 98 1.14 14.16 1.02
C ARG A 98 0.95 15.23 2.09
N ALA A 99 0.20 16.29 1.79
CA ALA A 99 0.00 17.39 2.72
C ALA A 99 -0.76 16.99 4.01
N PRO A 100 -1.91 16.28 3.93
CA PRO A 100 -2.60 15.79 5.13
C PRO A 100 -1.75 14.87 6.01
N LEU A 101 -0.90 14.03 5.43
CA LEU A 101 0.00 13.14 6.20
C LEU A 101 1.07 13.92 6.96
N VAL A 102 1.64 14.96 6.33
CA VAL A 102 2.58 15.86 6.99
C VAL A 102 1.90 16.60 8.13
N GLU A 103 0.71 17.16 7.89
CA GLU A 103 -0.08 17.85 8.91
C GLU A 103 -0.41 16.92 10.08
N PHE A 104 -0.82 15.68 9.81
CA PHE A 104 -1.11 14.70 10.85
C PHE A 104 0.13 14.35 11.68
N ARG A 105 1.27 14.14 11.03
CA ARG A 105 2.56 13.90 11.71
C ARG A 105 2.90 15.08 12.63
N ASP A 106 2.74 16.30 12.16
CA ASP A 106 3.08 17.50 12.92
C ASP A 106 2.12 17.68 14.11
N LYS A 107 0.82 17.39 13.94
CA LYS A 107 -0.17 17.33 15.02
C LYS A 107 0.19 16.29 16.09
N VAL A 108 0.59 15.08 15.67
CA VAL A 108 1.02 14.01 16.60
C VAL A 108 2.28 14.43 17.37
N ALA A 109 3.24 15.05 16.70
CA ALA A 109 4.45 15.56 17.35
C ALA A 109 4.12 16.65 18.39
N ALA A 110 3.25 17.60 18.05
CA ALA A 110 2.80 18.64 18.97
C ALA A 110 2.06 18.06 20.18
N PHE A 111 1.16 17.10 19.96
CA PHE A 111 0.45 16.43 21.05
C PHE A 111 1.41 15.70 21.99
N ARG A 112 2.41 14.99 21.44
CA ARG A 112 3.44 14.32 22.23
C ARG A 112 4.22 15.30 23.10
N ALA A 113 4.61 16.45 22.55
CA ALA A 113 5.30 17.49 23.31
C ALA A 113 4.46 18.03 24.48
N ILE A 114 3.14 18.21 24.27
CA ILE A 114 2.21 18.62 25.34
C ILE A 114 2.14 17.56 26.45
N VAL A 115 2.03 16.28 26.08
CA VAL A 115 1.98 15.18 27.04
C VAL A 115 3.29 15.09 27.83
N ASP A 116 4.44 15.20 27.17
CA ASP A 116 5.75 15.17 27.82
C ASP A 116 5.90 16.34 28.80
N ALA A 117 5.46 17.55 28.42
CA ALA A 117 5.48 18.73 29.30
C ALA A 117 4.56 18.54 30.52
N ALA A 118 3.35 18.02 30.33
CA ALA A 118 2.42 17.73 31.42
C ALA A 118 2.99 16.70 32.39
N LEU A 119 3.65 15.66 31.87
CA LEU A 119 4.30 14.62 32.67
C LEU A 119 5.43 15.19 33.53
N VAL A 120 6.26 16.08 32.96
CA VAL A 120 7.31 16.79 33.71
C VAL A 120 6.70 17.66 34.82
N ALA A 121 5.65 18.42 34.52
CA ALA A 121 4.97 19.27 35.50
C ALA A 121 4.35 18.46 36.66
N ILE A 122 3.75 17.30 36.37
CA ILE A 122 3.22 16.40 37.40
C ILE A 122 4.36 15.86 38.28
N ARG A 123 5.47 15.43 37.68
CA ARG A 123 6.63 14.91 38.42
C ARG A 123 7.24 15.98 39.33
N SER A 124 7.42 17.20 38.84
CA SER A 124 7.95 18.30 39.64
C SER A 124 7.00 18.67 40.78
N GLY A 125 5.69 18.73 40.53
CA GLY A 125 4.68 18.99 41.56
C GLY A 125 4.64 17.92 42.66
N LEU A 126 4.74 16.63 42.28
CA LEU A 126 4.82 15.54 43.26
C LEU A 126 6.08 15.64 44.12
N ARG A 127 7.23 15.98 43.51
CA ARG A 127 8.49 16.17 44.24
C ARG A 127 8.38 17.33 45.22
N GLN A 128 7.87 18.48 44.78
CA GLN A 128 7.67 19.65 45.63
C GLN A 128 6.74 19.35 46.80
N ARG A 129 5.67 18.58 46.55
CA ARG A 129 4.74 18.14 47.61
C ARG A 129 5.43 17.24 48.64
N ALA A 130 6.29 16.32 48.21
CA ALA A 130 7.05 15.46 49.09
C ALA A 130 8.04 16.25 49.97
N GLU A 131 8.76 17.20 49.36
CA GLU A 131 9.68 18.09 50.08
C GLU A 131 8.93 18.96 51.10
N ALA A 132 7.77 19.52 50.73
CA ALA A 132 6.93 20.29 51.64
C ALA A 132 6.36 19.46 52.79
N SER A 133 5.97 18.20 52.54
CA SER A 133 5.51 17.31 53.62
C SER A 133 6.63 16.96 54.61
N ALA A 134 7.84 16.71 54.12
CA ALA A 134 9.00 16.43 54.98
C ALA A 134 9.37 17.65 55.84
N ALA A 135 9.39 18.84 55.24
CA ALA A 135 9.64 20.07 55.99
C ALA A 135 8.59 20.32 57.08
N ARG A 136 7.32 20.06 56.78
CA ARG A 136 6.21 20.19 57.74
C ARG A 136 6.36 19.22 58.91
N GLU A 137 6.74 17.97 58.65
CA GLU A 137 6.97 16.97 59.70
C GLU A 137 8.08 17.41 60.66
N ILE A 138 9.21 17.91 60.13
CA ILE A 138 10.32 18.42 60.93
C ILE A 138 9.89 19.62 61.79
N LEU A 139 9.15 20.57 61.22
CA LEU A 139 8.64 21.73 61.98
C LEU A 139 7.69 21.30 63.10
N GLN A 140 6.88 20.28 62.86
CA GLN A 140 5.96 19.75 63.86
C GLN A 140 6.72 19.08 65.01
N LEU A 141 7.76 18.29 64.72
CA LEU A 141 8.66 17.74 65.73
C LEU A 141 9.37 18.82 66.56
N LEU A 142 9.83 19.89 65.92
CA LEU A 142 10.45 21.04 66.59
C LEU A 142 9.47 21.73 67.54
N LEU A 143 8.23 21.95 67.10
CA LEU A 143 7.18 22.57 67.90
C LEU A 143 6.83 21.70 69.12
N ASP A 144 6.66 20.40 68.92
CA ASP A 144 6.39 19.44 69.99
C ASP A 144 7.53 19.43 71.02
N THR A 145 8.78 19.44 70.54
CA THR A 145 9.97 19.51 71.41
C THR A 145 10.00 20.81 72.21
N PHE A 146 9.74 21.97 71.58
CA PHE A 146 9.68 23.26 72.26
C PHE A 146 8.59 23.29 73.34
N HIS A 147 7.43 22.72 73.05
CA HIS A 147 6.32 22.63 74.01
C HIS A 147 6.67 21.75 75.21
N VAL A 148 7.33 20.61 74.98
CA VAL A 148 7.80 19.73 76.07
C VAL A 148 8.84 20.43 76.92
N VAL A 149 9.84 21.07 76.31
CA VAL A 149 10.88 21.84 77.05
C VAL A 149 10.25 22.95 77.88
N SER A 150 9.30 23.71 77.33
CA SER A 150 8.60 24.78 78.05
C SER A 150 7.83 24.26 79.26
N LYS A 151 7.19 23.08 79.15
CA LYS A 151 6.52 22.44 80.30
C LYS A 151 7.50 22.01 81.37
N VAL A 152 8.64 21.43 81.00
CA VAL A 152 9.66 20.96 81.94
C VAL A 152 10.30 22.14 82.68
N THR A 153 10.64 23.23 81.99
CA THR A 153 11.23 24.42 82.62
C THR A 153 10.26 25.11 83.56
N LEU A 154 8.97 25.21 83.21
CA LEU A 154 7.92 25.73 84.10
C LEU A 154 7.77 24.88 85.36
N ASN A 155 7.68 23.55 85.22
CA ASN A 155 7.57 22.64 86.35
C ASN A 155 8.82 22.69 87.24
N SER A 156 10.01 22.74 86.64
CA SER A 156 11.25 22.86 87.41
C SER A 156 11.29 24.17 88.19
N SER A 157 10.95 25.31 87.57
CA SER A 157 10.92 26.61 88.23
C SER A 157 9.93 26.65 89.41
N LEU A 158 8.72 26.11 89.22
CA LEU A 158 7.73 25.98 90.30
C LEU A 158 8.22 25.10 91.45
N SER A 159 8.89 24.00 91.14
CA SER A 159 9.45 23.08 92.15
C SER A 159 10.57 23.75 92.95
N THR A 160 11.44 24.54 92.30
CA THR A 160 12.48 25.33 92.98
C THR A 160 11.87 26.40 93.88
N LEU A 161 10.80 27.07 93.44
CA LEU A 161 10.10 28.09 94.22
C LEU A 161 9.40 27.49 95.44
N PHE A 162 8.84 26.28 95.32
CA PHE A 162 8.20 25.55 96.42
C PHE A 162 9.23 25.05 97.46
N LEU A 163 10.45 24.72 97.04
CA LEU A 163 11.54 24.36 97.97
C LEU A 163 12.14 25.56 98.71
N LEU A 164 11.90 26.79 98.24
CA LEU A 164 12.36 28.05 98.83
C LEU A 164 11.34 28.70 99.79
N LEU A 165 10.12 28.15 99.86
CA LEU A 165 9.00 28.59 100.71
C LEU A 165 8.79 27.62 101.88
#